data_AF-A0A2P4S4G1-F1
#
_entry.id   AF-A0A2P4S4G1-F1
#
_cell.length_a   1.000
_cell.length_b   1.000
_cell.length_c   1.000
_cell.angle_alpha   90.00
_cell.angle_beta   90.00
_cell.angle_gamma   90.00
#
_symmetry.space_group_name_H-M   'P 1'
#
loop_
_entity.id
_entity.type
_entity.pdbx_description
1 polymer ?
#
loop_
_entity_poly.entity_id
_entity_poly.type
_entity_poly.pdbx_seq_one_letter_code
_entity_poly.pdbx_strand_id
1 'polypeptide(L)'
;MAATGGRRCRRLEGETARAVLANADTLLFDCDGVLWRGEAALSGAPAALGRLAAAGKRLCYVTNNSSRTRVAYTEKLRRLGFPPAEPRHVFGSAFCAARYLRQALPPGAAAYVLGGPALSAELEAAGIPHLGPGPAALPGPAPADWAQAPLEPAVRAVLVGFDEHFSYAKLCQALRYLLRGPDCLLVGTNRDNRLPLEGGSAIP
;
A
#
# COMPACT_ATOMS: atom_id res chain seq x y z
N MET A 1 -38.18 22.22 -12.40
CA MET A 1 -37.49 22.27 -11.10
C MET A 1 -36.82 20.92 -10.86
N ALA A 2 -35.53 20.80 -11.17
CA ALA A 2 -34.78 19.58 -10.96
C ALA A 2 -34.41 19.48 -9.47
N ALA A 3 -34.90 18.43 -8.80
CA ALA A 3 -34.56 18.16 -7.41
C ALA A 3 -33.05 17.89 -7.30
N THR A 4 -32.34 18.79 -6.64
CA THR A 4 -30.97 18.58 -6.18
C THR A 4 -31.00 17.52 -5.07
N GLY A 5 -30.92 16.25 -5.48
CA GLY A 5 -30.81 15.11 -4.56
C GLY A 5 -29.51 15.21 -3.75
N GLY A 6 -29.56 15.92 -2.62
CA GLY A 6 -28.42 16.06 -1.71
C GLY A 6 -27.89 14.70 -1.29
N ARG A 7 -26.56 14.55 -1.25
CA ARG A 7 -25.89 13.35 -0.71
C ARG A 7 -26.33 13.17 0.74
N ARG A 8 -27.18 12.18 1.01
CA ARG A 8 -27.62 11.83 2.37
C ARG A 8 -26.79 10.66 2.86
N CYS A 9 -25.99 10.89 3.91
CA CYS A 9 -25.37 9.80 4.67
C CYS A 9 -26.47 9.16 5.54
N ARG A 10 -26.85 7.93 5.23
CA ARG A 10 -27.85 7.17 6.00
C ARG A 10 -27.18 5.98 6.65
N ARG A 11 -27.52 5.73 7.91
CA ARG A 11 -27.10 4.52 8.60
C ARG A 11 -27.73 3.30 7.92
N LEU A 12 -26.91 2.30 7.60
CA LEU A 12 -27.41 1.01 7.09
C LEU A 12 -27.82 0.13 8.28
N GLU A 13 -29.11 -0.12 8.42
CA GLU A 13 -29.67 -0.95 9.49
C GLU A 13 -30.89 -1.75 9.03
N GLY A 14 -31.21 -2.80 9.77
CA GLY A 14 -32.39 -3.64 9.54
C GLY A 14 -32.50 -4.17 8.11
N GLU A 15 -33.65 -3.91 7.49
CA GLU A 15 -33.98 -4.38 6.15
C GLU A 15 -33.13 -3.72 5.05
N THR A 16 -32.78 -2.44 5.21
CA THR A 16 -31.95 -1.73 4.24
C THR A 16 -30.55 -2.37 4.14
N ALA A 17 -29.95 -2.72 5.28
CA ALA A 17 -28.67 -3.42 5.29
C ALA A 17 -28.75 -4.80 4.62
N ARG A 18 -29.83 -5.56 4.89
CA ARG A 18 -30.08 -6.85 4.25
C ARG A 18 -30.23 -6.73 2.74
N ALA A 19 -30.99 -5.74 2.26
CA ALA A 19 -31.20 -5.50 0.83
C ALA A 19 -29.89 -5.15 0.12
N VAL A 20 -29.06 -4.28 0.72
CA VAL A 20 -27.74 -3.92 0.16
C VAL A 20 -26.84 -5.15 0.08
N LEU A 21 -26.74 -5.92 1.16
CA LEU A 21 -25.89 -7.12 1.21
C LEU A 21 -26.39 -8.22 0.28
N ALA A 22 -27.70 -8.39 0.12
CA ALA A 22 -28.28 -9.36 -0.80
C ALA A 22 -27.85 -9.10 -2.25
N ASN A 23 -27.83 -7.83 -2.67
CA ASN A 23 -27.48 -7.40 -4.03
C ASN A 23 -25.97 -7.26 -4.30
N ALA A 24 -25.11 -7.54 -3.31
CA ALA A 24 -23.65 -7.47 -3.48
C ALA A 24 -23.04 -8.87 -3.51
N ASP A 25 -22.32 -9.22 -4.58
CA ASP A 25 -21.59 -10.50 -4.66
C ASP A 25 -20.20 -10.43 -4.04
N THR A 26 -19.59 -9.24 -4.06
CA THR A 26 -18.23 -8.99 -3.59
C THR A 26 -18.22 -7.77 -2.70
N LEU A 27 -17.51 -7.86 -1.58
CA LEU A 27 -17.34 -6.79 -0.60
C LEU A 27 -15.86 -6.46 -0.48
N LEU A 28 -15.54 -5.18 -0.65
CA LEU A 28 -14.18 -4.65 -0.50
C LEU A 28 -14.08 -4.01 0.88
N PHE A 29 -13.13 -4.46 1.68
CA PHE A 29 -12.87 -3.96 3.02
C PHE A 29 -11.56 -3.21 3.02
N ASP A 30 -11.59 -1.97 3.50
CA ASP A 30 -10.42 -1.38 4.11
C ASP A 30 -9.99 -2.21 5.34
N CYS A 31 -8.75 -2.06 5.77
CA CYS A 31 -8.11 -2.91 6.77
C CYS A 31 -7.90 -2.16 8.10
N ASP A 32 -6.96 -1.23 8.14
CA ASP A 32 -6.57 -0.52 9.36
C ASP A 32 -7.70 0.46 9.76
N GLY A 33 -8.25 0.30 10.96
CA GLY A 33 -9.41 1.06 11.44
C GLY A 33 -10.78 0.48 11.07
N VAL A 34 -10.84 -0.54 10.21
CA VAL A 34 -12.08 -1.23 9.79
C VAL A 34 -12.13 -2.68 10.25
N LEU A 35 -11.03 -3.42 10.11
CA LEU A 35 -10.90 -4.81 10.53
C LEU A 35 -10.08 -4.94 11.82
N TRP A 36 -9.04 -4.13 11.96
CA TRP A 36 -8.13 -4.17 13.12
C TRP A 36 -7.57 -2.79 13.45
N ARG A 37 -6.93 -2.69 14.62
CA ARG A 37 -6.01 -1.60 14.98
C ARG A 37 -4.72 -2.25 15.47
N GLY A 38 -3.60 -1.94 14.82
CA GLY A 38 -2.34 -2.61 15.12
C GLY A 38 -2.48 -4.12 14.93
N GLU A 39 -2.21 -4.89 15.97
CA GLU A 39 -2.28 -6.35 15.97
C GLU A 39 -3.52 -6.90 16.70
N ALA A 40 -4.53 -6.06 16.94
CA ALA A 40 -5.79 -6.44 17.54
C ALA A 40 -6.97 -6.30 16.56
N ALA A 41 -7.74 -7.38 16.38
CA ALA A 41 -8.99 -7.33 15.62
C ALA A 41 -10.01 -6.39 16.28
N LEU A 42 -10.77 -5.65 15.49
CA LEU A 42 -11.92 -4.90 15.98
C LEU A 42 -13.03 -5.86 16.41
N SER A 43 -13.69 -5.52 17.52
CA SER A 43 -14.75 -6.36 18.10
C SER A 43 -15.84 -6.65 17.08
N GLY A 44 -16.17 -7.93 16.92
CA GLY A 44 -17.19 -8.42 15.99
C GLY A 44 -16.76 -8.49 14.52
N ALA A 45 -15.64 -7.89 14.11
CA ALA A 45 -15.22 -7.89 12.70
C ALA A 45 -14.95 -9.30 12.15
N PRO A 46 -14.19 -10.19 12.83
CA PRO A 46 -14.00 -11.56 12.35
C PRO A 46 -15.32 -12.33 12.20
N ALA A 47 -16.21 -12.21 13.18
CA ALA A 47 -17.52 -12.87 13.17
C ALA A 47 -18.45 -12.33 12.07
N ALA A 48 -18.39 -11.03 11.78
CA ALA A 48 -19.15 -10.42 10.70
C ALA A 48 -18.68 -10.91 9.33
N LEU A 49 -17.37 -10.89 9.08
CA LEU A 49 -16.81 -11.41 7.82
C LEU A 49 -17.04 -12.92 7.67
N GLY A 50 -16.99 -13.68 8.76
CA GLY A 50 -17.36 -15.11 8.76
C GLY A 50 -18.79 -15.36 8.29
N ARG A 51 -19.77 -14.57 8.75
CA ARG A 51 -21.16 -14.68 8.28
C ARG A 51 -21.30 -14.30 6.81
N LEU A 52 -20.57 -13.29 6.35
CA LEU A 52 -20.59 -12.88 4.94
C LEU A 52 -20.00 -13.96 4.04
N ALA A 53 -18.86 -14.54 4.42
CA ALA A 53 -18.25 -15.66 3.69
C ALA A 53 -19.18 -16.89 3.66
N ALA A 54 -19.80 -17.24 4.79
CA ALA A 54 -20.77 -18.34 4.87
C ALA A 54 -22.02 -18.10 4.02
N ALA A 55 -22.39 -16.83 3.79
CA ALA A 55 -23.46 -16.43 2.87
C ALA A 55 -23.01 -16.37 1.39
N GLY A 56 -21.84 -16.92 1.05
CA GLY A 56 -21.33 -16.99 -0.33
C GLY A 56 -20.76 -15.68 -0.86
N LYS A 57 -20.53 -14.67 -0.01
CA LYS A 57 -19.97 -13.39 -0.42
C LYS A 57 -18.45 -13.50 -0.63
N ARG A 58 -17.95 -12.91 -1.71
CA ARG A 58 -16.51 -12.78 -1.95
C ARG A 58 -15.97 -11.60 -1.14
N LEU A 59 -14.89 -11.83 -0.39
CA LEU A 59 -14.26 -10.81 0.44
C LEU A 59 -12.93 -10.40 -0.19
N CYS A 60 -12.75 -9.10 -0.42
CA CYS A 60 -11.50 -8.51 -0.87
C CYS A 60 -10.99 -7.52 0.19
N TYR A 61 -9.69 -7.53 0.43
CA TYR A 61 -9.04 -6.70 1.43
C TYR A 61 -8.17 -5.67 0.71
N VAL A 62 -8.48 -4.40 0.85
CA VAL A 62 -7.86 -3.31 0.09
C VAL A 62 -7.23 -2.35 1.09
N THR A 63 -5.92 -2.12 1.01
CA THR A 63 -5.23 -1.28 2.00
C THR A 63 -4.18 -0.40 1.37
N ASN A 64 -4.13 0.86 1.83
CA ASN A 64 -3.08 1.80 1.47
C ASN A 64 -1.73 1.50 2.13
N ASN A 65 -1.70 0.58 3.09
CA ASN A 65 -0.51 0.24 3.83
C ASN A 65 0.45 -0.63 2.98
N SER A 66 1.67 -0.13 2.78
CA SER A 66 2.70 -0.76 1.95
C SER A 66 3.75 -1.52 2.76
N SER A 67 3.57 -1.66 4.08
CA SER A 67 4.54 -2.31 4.99
C SER A 67 4.53 -3.84 4.96
N ARG A 68 3.54 -4.47 4.31
CA ARG A 68 3.37 -5.93 4.29
C ARG A 68 3.06 -6.43 2.89
N THR A 69 3.59 -7.61 2.57
CA THR A 69 3.26 -8.33 1.33
C THR A 69 1.85 -8.93 1.43
N ARG A 70 1.29 -9.33 0.30
CA ARG A 70 -0.03 -10.01 0.27
C ARG A 70 -0.04 -11.28 1.12
N VAL A 71 1.04 -12.05 1.12
CA VAL A 71 1.19 -13.26 1.96
C VAL A 71 1.23 -12.90 3.45
N ALA A 72 1.93 -11.83 3.82
CA ALA A 72 1.97 -11.38 5.21
C ALA A 72 0.58 -10.91 5.71
N TYR A 73 -0.24 -10.33 4.83
CA TYR A 73 -1.62 -9.97 5.16
C TYR A 73 -2.54 -11.18 5.33
N THR A 74 -2.41 -12.23 4.50
CA THR A 74 -3.19 -13.45 4.69
C THR A 74 -2.87 -14.14 6.02
N GLU A 75 -1.59 -14.15 6.41
CA GLU A 75 -1.19 -14.65 7.74
C GLU A 75 -1.71 -13.77 8.88
N LYS A 76 -1.74 -12.45 8.71
CA LYS A 76 -2.35 -11.54 9.69
C LYS A 76 -3.85 -11.80 9.85
N LEU A 77 -4.59 -11.88 8.75
CA LEU A 77 -6.02 -12.22 8.75
C LEU A 77 -6.28 -13.52 9.54
N ARG A 78 -5.51 -14.57 9.24
CA ARG A 78 -5.59 -15.86 9.95
C ARG A 78 -5.31 -15.72 11.44
N ARG A 79 -4.21 -15.05 11.82
CA ARG A 79 -3.83 -14.84 13.23
C ARG A 79 -4.91 -14.09 14.01
N LEU A 80 -5.59 -13.14 13.36
CA LEU A 80 -6.64 -12.33 13.96
C LEU A 80 -8.04 -12.98 13.92
N GLY A 81 -8.14 -14.24 13.47
CA GLY A 81 -9.37 -15.01 13.49
C GLY A 81 -10.35 -14.71 12.34
N PHE A 82 -9.90 -14.00 11.30
CA PHE A 82 -10.73 -13.79 10.10
C PHE A 82 -10.84 -15.07 9.26
N PRO A 83 -11.87 -15.17 8.40
CA PRO A 83 -11.99 -16.27 7.45
C PRO A 83 -10.74 -16.43 6.59
N PRO A 84 -10.38 -17.66 6.18
CA PRO A 84 -9.24 -17.89 5.31
C PRO A 84 -9.27 -17.02 4.06
N ALA A 85 -8.13 -16.42 3.74
CA ALA A 85 -7.94 -15.59 2.56
C ALA A 85 -6.68 -16.03 1.82
N GLU A 86 -6.69 -15.85 0.50
CA GLU A 86 -5.55 -16.12 -0.36
C GLU A 86 -4.94 -14.80 -0.85
N PRO A 87 -3.66 -14.79 -1.26
CA PRO A 87 -3.00 -13.56 -1.71
C PRO A 87 -3.76 -12.81 -2.83
N ARG A 88 -4.52 -13.53 -3.68
CA ARG A 88 -5.36 -12.93 -4.73
C ARG A 88 -6.54 -12.09 -4.20
N HIS A 89 -6.91 -12.25 -2.93
CA HIS A 89 -7.97 -11.48 -2.28
C HIS A 89 -7.43 -10.19 -1.62
N VAL A 90 -6.11 -10.01 -1.57
CA VAL A 90 -5.46 -8.88 -0.89
C VAL A 90 -4.85 -7.91 -1.91
N PHE A 91 -5.24 -6.64 -1.81
CA PHE A 91 -4.81 -5.53 -2.64
C PHE A 91 -4.16 -4.48 -1.75
N GLY A 92 -2.90 -4.71 -1.40
CA GLY A 92 -2.05 -3.72 -0.72
C GLY A 92 -1.44 -2.74 -1.71
N SER A 93 -1.18 -1.51 -1.27
CA SER A 93 -0.61 -0.46 -2.12
C SER A 93 0.80 -0.80 -2.66
N ALA A 94 1.61 -1.58 -1.93
CA ALA A 94 2.88 -2.12 -2.43
C ALA A 94 2.69 -3.00 -3.68
N PHE A 95 1.74 -3.95 -3.62
CA PHE A 95 1.39 -4.81 -4.76
C PHE A 95 0.83 -3.99 -5.93
N CYS A 96 -0.08 -3.05 -5.65
CA CYS A 96 -0.66 -2.20 -6.68
C CYS A 96 0.40 -1.33 -7.38
N ALA A 97 1.35 -0.78 -6.62
CA ALA A 97 2.45 0.01 -7.17
C ALA A 97 3.39 -0.83 -8.03
N ALA A 98 3.78 -2.03 -7.58
CA ALA A 98 4.60 -2.94 -8.38
C ALA A 98 3.88 -3.35 -9.69
N ARG A 99 2.58 -3.64 -9.62
CA ARG A 99 1.76 -3.94 -10.80
C ARG A 99 1.68 -2.75 -11.76
N TYR A 100 1.50 -1.54 -11.25
CA TYR A 100 1.50 -0.31 -12.05
C TYR A 100 2.84 -0.10 -12.74
N LEU A 101 3.95 -0.17 -12.01
CA LEU A 101 5.29 -0.01 -12.57
C LEU A 101 5.60 -1.07 -13.62
N ARG A 102 5.18 -2.32 -13.44
CA ARG A 102 5.35 -3.38 -14.46
C ARG A 102 4.67 -3.04 -15.78
N GLN A 103 3.57 -2.27 -15.75
CA GLN A 103 2.84 -1.84 -16.93
C GLN A 103 3.42 -0.55 -17.53
N ALA A 104 3.95 0.34 -16.69
CA ALA A 104 4.41 1.66 -17.09
C ALA A 104 5.90 1.68 -17.51
N LEU A 105 6.72 0.77 -16.99
CA LEU A 105 8.17 0.76 -17.24
C LEU A 105 8.53 -0.10 -18.46
N PRO A 106 9.56 0.31 -19.23
CA PRO A 106 10.09 -0.54 -20.29
C PRO A 106 10.80 -1.77 -19.70
N PRO A 107 10.87 -2.90 -20.43
CA PRO A 107 11.59 -4.09 -19.98
C PRO A 107 13.03 -3.79 -19.55
N GLY A 108 13.43 -4.33 -18.40
CA GLY A 108 14.78 -4.14 -17.83
C GLY A 108 14.98 -2.82 -17.08
N ALA A 109 14.01 -1.90 -17.07
CA ALA A 109 14.10 -0.69 -16.26
C ALA A 109 13.98 -1.00 -14.76
N ALA A 110 14.72 -0.22 -13.98
CA ALA A 110 14.79 -0.35 -12.53
C ALA A 110 13.98 0.74 -11.80
N ALA A 111 13.66 0.49 -10.54
CA ALA A 111 13.08 1.46 -9.63
C ALA A 111 14.04 1.81 -8.48
N TYR A 112 14.15 3.10 -8.13
CA TYR A 112 14.73 3.54 -6.86
C TYR A 112 13.64 3.61 -5.80
N VAL A 113 13.83 2.91 -4.68
CA VAL A 113 12.80 2.67 -3.68
C VAL A 113 13.12 3.43 -2.40
N LEU A 114 12.23 4.36 -2.06
CA LEU A 114 12.07 4.94 -0.73
C LEU A 114 11.01 4.10 -0.01
N GLY A 115 11.41 2.99 0.59
CA GLY A 115 10.48 2.02 1.14
C GLY A 115 11.13 0.83 1.82
N GLY A 116 10.32 0.10 2.59
CA GLY A 116 10.73 -1.11 3.32
C GLY A 116 10.70 -2.41 2.50
N PRO A 117 11.03 -3.55 3.15
CA PRO A 117 11.20 -4.85 2.50
C PRO A 117 9.97 -5.38 1.76
N ALA A 118 8.76 -5.00 2.17
CA ALA A 118 7.55 -5.43 1.49
C ALA A 118 7.41 -4.85 0.08
N LEU A 119 7.85 -3.60 -0.15
CA LEU A 119 7.92 -3.04 -1.50
C LEU A 119 8.92 -3.82 -2.36
N SER A 120 10.10 -4.11 -1.82
CA SER A 120 11.12 -4.91 -2.50
C SER A 120 10.57 -6.25 -2.96
N ALA A 121 9.92 -6.99 -2.05
CA ALA A 121 9.37 -8.30 -2.36
C ALA A 121 8.27 -8.26 -3.44
N GLU A 122 7.40 -7.24 -3.45
CA GLU A 122 6.38 -7.11 -4.50
C GLU A 122 7.00 -6.67 -5.86
N LEU A 123 8.07 -5.86 -5.86
CA LEU A 123 8.82 -5.53 -7.07
C LEU A 123 9.56 -6.75 -7.64
N GLU A 124 10.19 -7.56 -6.79
CA GLU A 124 10.83 -8.83 -7.16
C GLU A 124 9.82 -9.79 -7.77
N ALA A 125 8.66 -9.97 -7.13
CA ALA A 125 7.57 -10.79 -7.66
C ALA A 125 7.02 -10.27 -9.00
N ALA A 126 7.16 -8.97 -9.27
CA ALA A 126 6.81 -8.36 -10.54
C ALA A 126 7.93 -8.42 -11.60
N GLY A 127 9.14 -8.87 -11.23
CA GLY A 127 10.31 -8.92 -12.11
C GLY A 127 10.95 -7.56 -12.37
N ILE A 128 10.83 -6.61 -11.43
CA ILE A 128 11.35 -5.26 -11.56
C ILE A 128 12.67 -5.14 -10.75
N PRO A 129 13.83 -4.92 -11.42
CA PRO A 129 15.06 -4.59 -10.73
C PRO A 129 14.87 -3.34 -9.86
N HIS A 130 15.46 -3.33 -8.67
CA HIS A 130 15.31 -2.19 -7.77
C HIS A 130 16.51 -2.02 -6.85
N LEU A 131 16.62 -0.83 -6.27
CA LEU A 131 17.66 -0.44 -5.32
C LEU A 131 17.10 0.59 -4.34
N GLY A 132 17.81 0.84 -3.23
CA GLY A 132 17.41 1.84 -2.23
C GLY A 132 16.70 1.35 -0.97
N PRO A 133 16.17 0.11 -0.83
CA PRO A 133 15.69 -0.38 0.47
C PRO A 133 16.79 -0.31 1.53
N GLY A 134 16.39 -0.07 2.78
CA GLY A 134 17.34 0.06 3.89
C GLY A 134 17.92 1.47 4.08
N PRO A 135 18.90 1.62 4.99
CA PRO A 135 19.59 2.88 5.25
C PRO A 135 20.52 3.28 4.10
N ALA A 136 20.64 4.59 3.88
CA ALA A 136 21.61 5.16 2.95
C ALA A 136 22.38 6.31 3.62
N ALA A 137 23.66 6.42 3.28
CA ALA A 137 24.55 7.49 3.73
C ALA A 137 24.79 8.51 2.63
N LEU A 138 25.08 9.75 3.02
CA LEU A 138 25.59 10.75 2.09
C LEU A 138 26.99 10.33 1.62
N PRO A 139 27.32 10.51 0.33
CA PRO A 139 28.60 10.08 -0.22
C PRO A 139 29.80 10.94 0.21
N GLY A 140 29.56 12.06 0.90
CA GLY A 140 30.59 12.98 1.41
C GLY A 140 29.99 14.09 2.27
N PRO A 141 30.81 14.97 2.86
CA PRO A 141 30.34 16.04 3.74
C PRO A 141 29.74 17.24 2.98
N ALA A 142 30.04 17.43 1.69
CA ALA A 142 29.63 18.60 0.93
C ALA A 142 28.52 18.28 -0.09
N PRO A 143 27.59 19.23 -0.38
CA PRO A 143 26.57 19.06 -1.41
C PRO A 143 27.10 18.66 -2.80
N ALA A 144 28.32 19.09 -3.14
CA ALA A 144 28.99 18.71 -4.39
C ALA A 144 29.22 17.19 -4.48
N ASP A 145 29.58 16.54 -3.37
CA ASP A 145 29.80 15.09 -3.31
C ASP A 145 28.50 14.33 -3.61
N TRP A 146 27.38 14.85 -3.09
CA TRP A 146 26.05 14.27 -3.24
C TRP A 146 25.57 14.37 -4.69
N ALA A 147 25.88 15.47 -5.37
CA ALA A 147 25.51 15.74 -6.74
C ALA A 147 26.31 14.88 -7.75
N GLN A 148 27.53 14.48 -7.40
CA GLN A 148 28.45 13.74 -8.29
C GLN A 148 28.39 12.22 -8.12
N ALA A 149 27.82 11.69 -7.03
CA ALA A 149 27.76 10.24 -6.80
C ALA A 149 27.11 9.49 -7.97
N PRO A 150 27.67 8.35 -8.41
CA PRO A 150 27.13 7.61 -9.55
C PRO A 150 25.68 7.18 -9.29
N LEU A 151 24.85 7.15 -10.32
CA LEU A 151 23.51 6.59 -10.23
C LEU A 151 23.29 5.54 -11.29
N GLU A 152 22.52 4.52 -10.94
CA GLU A 152 22.20 3.38 -11.79
C GLU A 152 21.48 3.85 -13.08
N PRO A 153 22.08 3.66 -14.28
CA PRO A 153 21.49 4.09 -15.54
C PRO A 153 20.15 3.43 -15.88
N ALA A 154 19.84 2.25 -15.35
CA ALA A 154 18.59 1.55 -15.62
C ALA A 154 17.37 2.15 -14.89
N VAL A 155 17.57 3.01 -13.89
CA VAL A 155 16.45 3.56 -13.11
C VAL A 155 15.56 4.47 -13.95
N ARG A 156 14.25 4.16 -13.96
CA ARG A 156 13.20 4.93 -14.65
C ARG A 156 12.00 5.25 -13.75
N ALA A 157 12.06 4.90 -12.47
CA ALA A 157 11.07 5.31 -11.50
C ALA A 157 11.69 5.54 -10.12
N VAL A 158 11.14 6.51 -9.40
CA VAL A 158 11.25 6.64 -7.95
C VAL A 158 9.92 6.19 -7.35
N LEU A 159 9.98 5.15 -6.53
CA LEU A 159 8.83 4.61 -5.81
C LEU A 159 8.93 5.00 -4.33
N VAL A 160 7.89 5.68 -3.84
CA VAL A 160 7.78 6.18 -2.47
C VAL A 160 6.69 5.42 -1.73
N GLY A 161 7.07 4.71 -0.67
CA GLY A 161 6.16 4.05 0.25
C GLY A 161 6.55 4.32 1.71
N PHE A 162 6.08 3.48 2.62
CA PHE A 162 6.51 3.54 4.02
C PHE A 162 7.98 3.09 4.13
N ASP A 163 8.82 3.96 4.69
CA ASP A 163 10.27 3.79 4.79
C ASP A 163 10.78 4.19 6.19
N GLU A 164 11.03 3.20 7.03
CA GLU A 164 11.60 3.41 8.38
C GLU A 164 13.04 3.95 8.35
N HIS A 165 13.69 3.90 7.19
CA HIS A 165 15.03 4.44 6.95
C HIS A 165 15.01 5.69 6.08
N PHE A 166 13.86 6.36 5.96
CA PHE A 166 13.75 7.61 5.23
C PHE A 166 14.82 8.60 5.71
N SER A 167 15.65 9.08 4.78
CA SER A 167 16.77 9.95 5.12
C SER A 167 16.99 11.00 4.04
N TYR A 168 17.67 12.08 4.43
CA TYR A 168 18.06 13.13 3.49
C TYR A 168 18.94 12.59 2.35
N ALA A 169 19.79 11.58 2.62
CA ALA A 169 20.59 10.93 1.60
C ALA A 169 19.72 10.26 0.52
N LYS A 170 18.68 9.54 0.93
CA LYS A 170 17.75 8.89 -0.01
C LYS A 170 16.95 9.93 -0.79
N LEU A 171 16.53 11.02 -0.14
CA LEU A 171 15.83 12.13 -0.79
C LEU A 171 16.70 12.79 -1.87
N CYS A 172 17.97 13.08 -1.58
CA CYS A 172 18.93 13.60 -2.57
C CYS A 172 19.05 12.66 -3.77
N GLN A 173 19.21 11.37 -3.53
CA GLN A 173 19.35 10.39 -4.60
C GLN A 173 18.07 10.26 -5.45
N ALA A 174 16.90 10.22 -4.82
CA ALA A 174 15.61 10.22 -5.51
C ALA A 174 15.42 11.45 -6.40
N LEU A 175 15.68 12.64 -5.88
CA LEU A 175 15.58 13.89 -6.65
C LEU A 175 16.52 13.85 -7.86
N ARG A 176 17.75 13.37 -7.70
CA ARG A 176 18.71 13.25 -8.80
C ARG A 176 18.24 12.29 -9.90
N TYR A 177 17.54 11.21 -9.57
CA TYR A 177 16.90 10.36 -10.58
C TYR A 177 15.79 11.10 -11.33
N LEU A 178 14.96 11.86 -10.64
CA LEU A 178 13.84 12.61 -11.25
C LEU A 178 14.35 13.76 -12.15
N LEU A 179 15.47 14.39 -11.80
CA LEU A 179 16.06 15.48 -12.57
C LEU A 179 16.79 15.02 -13.86
N ARG A 180 16.99 13.72 -14.09
CA ARG A 180 17.63 13.20 -15.30
C ARG A 180 16.80 13.45 -16.57
N GLY A 181 15.49 13.56 -16.44
CA GLY A 181 14.58 13.78 -17.55
C GLY A 181 13.13 13.42 -17.22
N PRO A 182 12.19 13.80 -18.10
CA PRO A 182 10.74 13.61 -17.88
C PRO A 182 10.32 12.13 -17.85
N ASP A 183 11.17 11.22 -18.33
CA ASP A 183 10.88 9.79 -18.44
C ASP A 183 11.04 9.03 -17.11
N CYS A 184 11.51 9.69 -16.05
CA CYS A 184 11.61 9.10 -14.72
C CYS A 184 10.31 9.33 -13.93
N LEU A 185 9.55 8.26 -13.70
CA LEU A 185 8.27 8.35 -13.00
C LEU A 185 8.47 8.62 -11.50
N LEU A 186 7.61 9.45 -10.92
CA LEU A 186 7.44 9.55 -9.47
C LEU A 186 6.14 8.85 -9.07
N VAL A 187 6.23 7.78 -8.29
CA VAL A 187 5.09 6.97 -7.87
C VAL A 187 5.05 6.92 -6.34
N GLY A 188 3.93 7.30 -5.75
CA GLY A 188 3.65 7.10 -4.32
C GLY A 188 2.70 5.93 -4.10
N THR A 189 2.92 5.10 -3.09
CA THR A 189 1.99 4.00 -2.75
C THR A 189 0.66 4.52 -2.19
N ASN A 190 0.67 5.66 -1.50
CA ASN A 190 -0.52 6.34 -0.98
C ASN A 190 -0.16 7.82 -0.68
N ARG A 191 -1.13 8.59 -0.17
CA ARG A 191 -0.94 10.00 0.27
C ARG A 191 -1.35 10.22 1.73
N ASP A 192 -1.41 9.14 2.50
CA ASP A 192 -1.78 9.23 3.91
C ASP A 192 -0.65 9.93 4.66
N ASN A 193 -1.00 10.84 5.57
CA ASN A 193 -0.03 11.68 6.28
C ASN A 193 0.35 11.14 7.65
N ARG A 194 -0.24 10.00 8.05
CA ARG A 194 0.01 9.32 9.31
C ARG A 194 -0.44 7.87 9.26
N LEU A 195 0.31 6.99 9.93
CA LEU A 195 -0.09 5.63 10.25
C LEU A 195 -0.70 5.57 11.66
N PRO A 196 -1.98 5.21 11.83
CA PRO A 196 -2.58 5.04 13.14
C PRO A 196 -2.06 3.80 13.85
N LEU A 197 -1.78 3.92 15.15
CA LEU A 197 -1.29 2.86 16.03
C LEU A 197 -2.29 2.59 17.18
N GLU A 198 -1.98 1.59 18.01
CA GLU A 198 -2.77 1.28 19.20
C GLU A 198 -2.76 2.45 20.21
N GLY A 199 -3.82 2.54 21.02
CA GLY A 199 -3.97 3.61 22.02
C GLY A 199 -4.24 5.02 21.45
N GLY A 200 -4.50 5.15 20.14
CA GLY A 200 -4.77 6.45 19.51
C GLY A 200 -3.52 7.25 19.14
N SER A 201 -2.33 6.64 19.28
CA SER A 201 -1.07 7.19 18.79
C SER A 201 -0.95 7.08 17.27
N ALA A 202 -0.06 7.85 16.67
CA ALA A 202 0.24 7.78 15.24
C ALA A 202 1.69 8.16 14.97
N ILE A 203 2.27 7.58 13.92
CA ILE A 203 3.55 7.99 13.35
C ILE A 203 3.32 8.60 11.96
N PRO A 204 4.26 9.39 11.42
CA PRO A 204 4.20 9.84 10.04
C PRO A 204 3.95 8.69 9.04
#